data_AF-A0A2E3DHC1-F1
#
_entry.id   AF-A0A2E3DHC1-F1
#
_cell.length_a   1.000
_cell.length_b   1.000
_cell.length_c   1.000
_cell.angle_alpha   90.00
_cell.angle_beta   90.00
_cell.angle_gamma   90.00
#
_symmetry.space_group_name_H-M   'P 1'
#
loop_
_entity.id
_entity.type
_entity.pdbx_description
1 polymer ?
#
loop_
_entity_poly.entity_id
_entity_poly.type
_entity_poly.pdbx_seq_one_letter_code
_entity_poly.pdbx_strand_id
1 'polypeptide(L)'
;MCSSTVFASEQEQGAMVDCPECGASLNVPQQSVETPAPVLNRADSRVPGRQDQAYAAESVSTKSIFRAKRKAQQDAEADGKVFDSSRFDQDKTSRKTVAAVVAVFVIAMGGYAYYLNRPVERLVLTDEVATQLLQGVNTSDDSSLTSLMDNYMDAQCTCTEMMGRILMYIDTQEKLDEVLEDLKRLSQIALIQNPRINAIDRNRADMEIMSVMEEYKSRQAGAHSKLEKEVIRIQKINPGLANSLKDNVAAIGMLDMFQN
;
A
#
# COMPACT_ATOMS: atom_id res chain seq x y z
N MET A 1 -27.87 -35.36 -6.02
CA MET A 1 -27.94 -34.01 -5.43
C MET A 1 -29.23 -33.37 -5.92
N CYS A 2 -30.10 -32.96 -5.00
CA CYS A 2 -31.35 -32.27 -5.32
C CYS A 2 -31.02 -30.79 -5.59
N SER A 3 -31.40 -30.25 -6.75
CA SER A 3 -31.13 -28.85 -7.14
C SER A 3 -32.31 -27.91 -6.83
N SER A 4 -33.24 -28.36 -6.01
CA SER A 4 -34.51 -27.69 -5.76
C SER A 4 -34.33 -26.61 -4.69
N THR A 5 -34.81 -25.40 -4.99
CA THR A 5 -34.73 -24.26 -4.08
C THR A 5 -35.89 -24.30 -3.09
N VAL A 6 -35.59 -24.43 -1.79
CA VAL A 6 -36.58 -24.41 -0.71
C VAL A 6 -36.61 -23.00 -0.12
N PHE A 7 -37.80 -22.41 -0.05
CA PHE A 7 -38.02 -21.09 0.54
C PHE A 7 -38.49 -21.27 1.99
N ALA A 8 -37.77 -20.68 2.94
CA ALA A 8 -38.17 -20.63 4.36
C ALA A 8 -38.73 -19.24 4.69
N SER A 9 -39.74 -19.19 5.56
CA SER A 9 -40.35 -17.94 6.03
C SER A 9 -39.54 -17.32 7.18
N GLU A 10 -39.73 -16.02 7.45
CA GLU A 10 -39.03 -15.31 8.55
C GLU A 10 -39.29 -15.95 9.92
N GLN A 11 -40.39 -16.67 10.09
CA GLN A 11 -40.77 -17.34 11.34
C GLN A 11 -40.00 -18.65 11.57
N GLU A 12 -39.31 -19.17 10.56
CA GLU A 12 -38.56 -20.43 10.59
C GLU A 12 -37.04 -20.21 10.75
N GLN A 13 -36.62 -18.97 11.02
CA GLN A 13 -35.23 -18.62 11.27
C GLN A 13 -34.69 -19.34 12.51
N GLY A 14 -33.59 -20.09 12.34
CA GLY A 14 -32.98 -20.93 13.38
C GLY A 14 -33.62 -22.32 13.54
N ALA A 15 -34.62 -22.67 12.73
CA ALA A 15 -35.23 -23.99 12.70
C ALA A 15 -34.68 -24.86 11.56
N MET A 16 -34.86 -26.18 11.68
CA MET A 16 -34.55 -27.14 10.63
C MET A 16 -35.79 -27.34 9.75
N VAL A 17 -35.63 -27.16 8.44
CA VAL A 17 -36.69 -27.34 7.44
C VAL A 17 -36.29 -28.50 6.52
N ASP A 18 -37.19 -29.46 6.35
CA ASP A 18 -36.95 -30.61 5.48
C ASP A 18 -37.26 -30.27 4.02
N CYS A 19 -36.37 -30.66 3.11
CA CYS A 19 -36.62 -30.55 1.69
C CYS A 19 -37.70 -31.57 1.27
N PRO A 20 -38.83 -31.14 0.68
CA PRO A 20 -39.93 -32.04 0.36
C PRO A 20 -39.61 -33.07 -0.73
N GLU A 21 -38.58 -32.82 -1.55
CA GLU A 21 -38.23 -33.71 -2.66
C GLU A 21 -37.15 -34.75 -2.32
N CYS A 22 -36.28 -34.47 -1.36
CA CYS A 22 -35.19 -35.39 -0.99
C CYS A 22 -35.14 -35.76 0.50
N GLY A 23 -36.02 -35.20 1.32
CA GLY A 23 -36.11 -35.46 2.76
C GLY A 23 -34.89 -34.99 3.56
N ALA A 24 -34.00 -34.18 2.95
CA ALA A 24 -32.82 -33.67 3.63
C ALA A 24 -33.21 -32.47 4.51
N SER A 25 -32.84 -32.52 5.80
CA SER A 25 -33.05 -31.43 6.75
C SER A 25 -32.01 -30.33 6.55
N LEU A 26 -32.48 -29.10 6.33
CA LEU A 26 -31.66 -27.91 6.12
C LEU A 26 -31.84 -26.94 7.29
N ASN A 27 -30.73 -26.46 7.84
CA ASN A 27 -30.76 -25.48 8.93
C ASN A 27 -30.89 -24.06 8.36
N VAL A 28 -31.93 -23.34 8.76
CA VAL A 28 -32.14 -21.95 8.34
C VAL A 28 -31.35 -21.04 9.27
N PRO A 29 -30.31 -20.33 8.82
CA PRO A 29 -29.50 -19.47 9.67
C PRO A 29 -30.33 -18.30 10.20
N GLN A 30 -30.19 -17.98 11.50
CA GLN A 30 -30.80 -16.80 12.09
C GLN A 30 -30.18 -15.55 11.47
N GLN A 31 -30.99 -14.74 10.79
CA GLN A 31 -30.55 -13.41 10.36
C GLN A 31 -30.62 -12.48 11.57
N SER A 32 -29.46 -12.06 12.07
CA SER A 32 -29.36 -11.00 13.08
C SER A 32 -29.81 -9.68 12.45
N VAL A 33 -31.09 -9.34 12.62
CA VAL A 33 -31.62 -8.00 12.33
C VAL A 33 -31.77 -7.26 13.65
N GLU A 34 -30.66 -6.85 14.25
CA GLU A 34 -30.66 -5.83 15.29
C GLU A 34 -29.24 -5.29 15.49
N THR A 35 -28.83 -4.37 14.61
CA THR A 35 -27.94 -3.26 14.98
C THR A 35 -27.93 -2.24 13.83
N PRO A 36 -28.47 -1.03 14.02
CA PRO A 36 -28.36 0.03 13.03
C PRO A 36 -26.90 0.46 12.89
N ALA A 37 -26.47 0.68 11.66
CA ALA A 37 -25.12 1.14 11.32
C ALA A 37 -24.73 2.40 12.12
N PRO A 38 -23.47 2.53 12.59
CA PRO A 38 -23.05 3.69 13.33
C PRO A 38 -23.01 4.91 12.40
N VAL A 39 -23.86 5.89 12.70
CA VAL A 39 -23.83 7.22 12.07
C VAL A 39 -22.52 7.90 12.50
N LEU A 40 -21.61 8.10 11.56
CA LEU A 40 -20.43 8.96 11.72
C LEU A 40 -20.88 10.42 11.88
N ASN A 41 -21.22 10.83 13.10
CA ASN A 41 -21.29 12.24 13.47
C ASN A 41 -19.86 12.80 13.59
N ARG A 42 -19.47 13.63 12.62
CA ARG A 42 -18.29 14.53 12.74
C ARG A 42 -18.63 15.69 13.68
N ALA A 43 -18.73 15.41 14.97
CA ALA A 43 -18.60 16.41 16.02
C ALA A 43 -18.39 15.68 17.35
N ASP A 44 -17.47 16.19 18.15
CA ASP A 44 -17.20 15.80 19.54
C ASP A 44 -16.44 14.50 19.78
N SER A 45 -15.11 14.63 19.76
CA SER A 45 -14.21 13.87 20.65
C SER A 45 -12.92 14.67 20.84
N ARG A 46 -12.90 15.56 21.84
CA ARG A 46 -11.67 16.15 22.38
C ARG A 46 -10.92 15.07 23.16
N VAL A 47 -9.71 14.72 22.71
CA VAL A 47 -8.73 13.99 23.52
C VAL A 47 -7.98 15.02 24.39
N PRO A 48 -7.95 14.87 25.72
CA PRO A 48 -7.22 15.76 26.60
C PRO A 48 -5.76 15.30 26.65
N GLY A 49 -4.82 16.16 26.26
CA GLY A 49 -3.40 15.86 26.43
C GLY A 49 -2.51 16.33 25.31
N ARG A 50 -2.44 17.65 25.10
CA ARG A 50 -1.20 18.28 24.65
C ARG A 50 -1.21 19.74 25.09
N GLN A 51 -0.11 20.15 25.72
CA GLN A 51 0.14 21.50 26.18
C GLN A 51 -0.10 22.51 25.05
N ASP A 52 -1.19 23.26 25.15
CA ASP A 52 -1.42 24.46 24.37
C ASP A 52 -0.43 25.53 24.87
N GLN A 53 0.67 25.70 24.15
CA GLN A 53 1.32 27.01 24.10
C GLN A 53 0.32 27.94 23.43
N ALA A 54 -0.36 28.71 24.28
CA ALA A 54 -1.37 29.69 23.92
C ALA A 54 -0.84 30.65 22.85
N TYR A 55 -1.25 30.43 21.60
CA TYR A 55 -1.44 31.51 20.63
C TYR A 55 -2.68 32.32 21.06
N ALA A 56 -2.51 33.05 22.16
CA ALA A 56 -3.40 34.09 22.64
C ALA A 56 -2.72 35.45 22.42
N ALA A 57 -2.60 35.85 21.16
CA ALA A 57 -2.42 37.22 20.68
C ALA A 57 -2.56 37.11 19.16
N GLU A 58 -3.60 37.58 18.50
CA GLU A 58 -3.69 38.99 18.10
C GLU A 58 -5.10 39.35 17.57
N SER A 59 -6.17 38.64 17.93
CA SER A 59 -7.53 38.99 17.44
C SER A 59 -8.20 40.15 18.19
N VAL A 60 -7.50 40.80 19.14
CA VAL A 60 -8.00 41.99 19.86
C VAL A 60 -7.67 43.30 19.12
N SER A 61 -6.84 43.28 18.07
CA SER A 61 -6.40 44.50 17.37
C SER A 61 -7.33 44.96 16.24
N THR A 62 -7.94 44.06 15.47
CA THR A 62 -8.68 44.48 14.25
C THR A 62 -9.98 45.21 14.55
N LYS A 63 -10.73 44.83 15.60
CA LYS A 63 -11.96 45.55 16.01
C LYS A 63 -11.68 46.94 16.60
N SER A 64 -10.49 47.18 17.17
CA SER A 64 -10.12 48.50 17.71
C SER A 64 -9.72 49.48 16.59
N ILE A 65 -9.08 48.98 15.53
CA ILE A 65 -8.66 49.79 14.37
C ILE A 65 -9.85 50.38 13.61
N PHE A 66 -10.94 49.61 13.38
CA PHE A 66 -12.12 50.15 12.70
C PHE A 66 -12.88 51.20 13.53
N ARG A 67 -12.89 51.07 14.87
CA ARG A 67 -13.45 52.09 15.78
C ARG A 67 -12.56 53.34 15.83
N ALA A 68 -11.24 53.16 15.86
CA ALA A 68 -10.28 54.25 15.80
C ALA A 68 -10.33 55.00 14.46
N LYS A 69 -10.51 54.27 13.34
CA LYS A 69 -10.66 54.84 12.00
C LYS A 69 -11.94 55.67 11.88
N ARG A 70 -13.08 55.18 12.40
CA ARG A 70 -14.34 55.96 12.43
C ARG A 70 -14.24 57.20 13.31
N LYS A 71 -13.59 57.10 14.47
CA LYS A 71 -13.42 58.25 15.37
C LYS A 71 -12.52 59.32 14.74
N ALA A 72 -11.39 58.92 14.16
CA ALA A 72 -10.49 59.84 13.47
C ALA A 72 -11.12 60.46 12.21
N GLN A 73 -12.03 59.76 11.55
CA GLN A 73 -12.78 60.29 10.41
C GLN A 73 -13.84 61.32 10.85
N GLN A 74 -14.57 61.05 11.95
CA GLN A 74 -15.53 62.00 12.52
C GLN A 74 -14.85 63.25 13.11
N ASP A 75 -13.70 63.09 13.76
CA ASP A 75 -12.93 64.22 14.29
C ASP A 75 -12.37 65.10 13.15
N ALA A 76 -11.94 64.50 12.03
CA ALA A 76 -11.47 65.24 10.85
C ALA A 76 -12.61 65.99 10.13
N GLU A 77 -13.80 65.39 10.04
CA GLU A 77 -14.99 66.02 9.47
C GLU A 77 -15.50 67.18 10.34
N ALA A 78 -15.44 67.06 11.67
CA ALA A 78 -15.80 68.14 12.61
C ALA A 78 -14.86 69.34 12.54
N ASP A 79 -13.57 69.10 12.28
CA ASP A 79 -12.54 70.14 12.12
C ASP A 79 -12.40 70.67 10.67
N GLY A 80 -13.23 70.20 9.73
CA GLY A 80 -13.22 70.63 8.33
C GLY A 80 -11.95 70.22 7.55
N LYS A 81 -11.24 69.18 7.99
CA LYS A 81 -10.01 68.68 7.37
C LYS A 81 -10.26 67.39 6.58
N VAL A 82 -9.51 67.18 5.50
CA VAL A 82 -9.59 65.95 4.70
C VAL A 82 -8.95 64.79 5.50
N PHE A 83 -9.68 63.70 5.65
CA PHE A 83 -9.24 62.52 6.39
C PHE A 83 -8.05 61.83 5.68
N ASP A 84 -6.90 61.79 6.37
CA ASP A 84 -5.69 61.10 5.88
C ASP A 84 -5.69 59.63 6.33
N SER A 85 -6.02 58.73 5.41
CA SER A 85 -6.10 57.29 5.67
C SER A 85 -4.74 56.58 5.70
N SER A 86 -3.65 57.25 5.32
CA SER A 86 -2.32 56.64 5.16
C SER A 86 -1.73 56.05 6.44
N ARG A 87 -2.20 56.48 7.62
CA ARG A 87 -1.79 55.93 8.93
C ARG A 87 -2.36 54.56 9.24
N PHE A 88 -3.38 54.11 8.51
CA PHE A 88 -4.07 52.82 8.75
C PHE A 88 -3.75 51.76 7.70
N ASP A 89 -3.10 52.14 6.59
CA ASP A 89 -2.61 51.19 5.60
C ASP A 89 -1.30 50.58 6.12
N GLN A 90 -1.43 49.47 6.85
CA GLN A 90 -0.29 48.63 7.20
C GLN A 90 0.22 47.92 5.94
N ASP A 91 0.90 48.66 5.08
CA ASP A 91 1.62 48.11 3.94
C ASP A 91 3.02 47.68 4.38
N LYS A 92 3.11 46.54 5.10
CA LYS A 92 4.38 45.87 5.40
C LYS A 92 4.23 44.35 5.45
N THR A 93 3.78 43.75 4.36
CA THR A 93 4.33 42.42 4.02
C THR A 93 5.79 42.66 3.62
N SER A 94 6.66 42.62 4.62
CA SER A 94 8.11 42.79 4.45
C SER A 94 8.59 41.92 3.29
N ARG A 95 9.36 42.48 2.36
CA ARG A 95 10.01 41.70 1.28
C ARG A 95 10.76 40.46 1.81
N LYS A 96 11.17 40.48 3.10
CA LYS A 96 11.78 39.35 3.79
C LYS A 96 10.82 38.18 4.03
N THR A 97 9.52 38.42 4.29
CA THR A 97 8.53 37.35 4.46
C THR A 97 8.21 36.67 3.13
N VAL A 98 8.08 37.44 2.04
CA VAL A 98 7.89 36.88 0.69
C VAL A 98 9.14 36.08 0.26
N ALA A 99 10.34 36.62 0.49
CA ALA A 99 11.58 35.90 0.21
C ALA A 99 11.73 34.62 1.05
N ALA A 100 11.33 34.63 2.32
CA ALA A 100 11.36 33.45 3.18
C ALA A 100 10.40 32.36 2.69
N VAL A 101 9.18 32.72 2.26
CA VAL A 101 8.20 31.77 1.70
C VAL A 101 8.71 31.17 0.39
N VAL A 102 9.30 31.98 -0.50
CA VAL A 102 9.90 31.50 -1.76
C VAL A 102 11.09 30.57 -1.48
N ALA A 103 11.95 30.90 -0.51
CA ALA A 103 13.08 30.05 -0.14
C ALA A 103 12.62 28.68 0.37
N VAL A 104 11.58 28.63 1.21
CA VAL A 104 10.99 27.36 1.68
C VAL A 104 10.42 26.56 0.50
N PHE A 105 9.75 27.20 -0.45
CA PHE A 105 9.24 26.53 -1.65
C PHE A 105 10.36 25.96 -2.52
N VAL A 106 11.45 26.70 -2.72
CA VAL A 106 12.61 26.23 -3.49
C VAL A 106 13.31 25.08 -2.78
N ILE A 107 13.45 25.13 -1.44
CA ILE A 107 14.03 24.02 -0.67
C ILE A 107 13.11 22.80 -0.70
N ALA A 108 11.79 22.98 -0.59
CA ALA A 108 10.83 21.89 -0.67
C ALA A 108 10.81 21.25 -2.07
N MET A 109 10.82 22.06 -3.14
CA MET A 109 10.89 21.55 -4.51
C MET A 109 12.25 20.95 -4.84
N GLY A 110 13.35 21.53 -4.37
CA GLY A 110 14.69 20.98 -4.52
C GLY A 110 14.86 19.68 -3.75
N GLY A 111 14.33 19.60 -2.53
CA GLY A 111 14.28 18.38 -1.72
C GLY A 111 13.39 17.31 -2.35
N TYR A 112 12.27 17.70 -2.95
CA TYR A 112 11.37 16.79 -3.67
C TYR A 112 11.99 16.29 -4.99
N ALA A 113 12.63 17.16 -5.76
CA ALA A 113 13.38 16.77 -6.95
C ALA A 113 14.58 15.89 -6.61
N TYR A 114 15.30 16.18 -5.52
CA TYR A 114 16.37 15.33 -5.00
C TYR A 114 15.84 13.96 -4.53
N TYR A 115 14.67 13.93 -3.87
CA TYR A 115 14.01 12.69 -3.50
C TYR A 115 13.62 11.85 -4.73
N LEU A 116 13.13 12.48 -5.79
CA LEU A 116 12.80 11.82 -7.06
C LEU A 116 14.04 11.36 -7.84
N ASN A 117 15.17 12.06 -7.72
CA ASN A 117 16.43 11.74 -8.39
C ASN A 117 17.38 10.87 -7.55
N ARG A 118 16.94 10.30 -6.42
CA ARG A 118 17.79 9.35 -5.69
C ARG A 118 18.09 8.16 -6.61
N PRO A 119 19.36 7.87 -6.93
CA PRO A 119 19.68 6.66 -7.66
C PRO A 119 19.20 5.48 -6.81
N VAL A 120 18.31 4.67 -7.37
CA VAL A 120 17.95 3.39 -6.74
C VAL A 120 19.25 2.62 -6.57
N GLU A 121 19.56 2.20 -5.35
CA GLU A 121 20.77 1.42 -5.08
C GLU A 121 20.58 0.01 -5.64
N ARG A 122 21.64 -0.53 -6.25
CA ARG A 122 21.64 -1.92 -6.71
C ARG A 122 21.50 -2.84 -5.50
N LEU A 123 20.48 -3.69 -5.51
CA LEU A 123 20.40 -4.83 -4.60
C LEU A 123 21.31 -5.94 -5.13
N VAL A 124 22.32 -6.33 -4.36
CA VAL A 124 23.25 -7.42 -4.69
C VAL A 124 22.74 -8.70 -4.06
N LEU A 125 22.63 -9.77 -4.86
CA LEU A 125 22.37 -11.11 -4.34
C LEU A 125 23.66 -11.66 -3.73
N THR A 126 23.73 -11.74 -2.41
CA THR A 126 24.88 -12.37 -1.74
C THR A 126 24.77 -13.89 -1.82
N ASP A 127 25.93 -14.57 -1.85
CA ASP A 127 25.96 -16.04 -1.85
C ASP A 127 25.32 -16.65 -0.61
N GLU A 128 25.40 -15.96 0.53
CA GLU A 128 24.73 -16.37 1.77
C GLU A 128 23.20 -16.38 1.59
N VAL A 129 22.64 -15.29 1.07
CA VAL A 129 21.19 -15.20 0.81
C VAL A 129 20.76 -16.23 -0.23
N ALA A 130 21.53 -16.38 -1.31
CA ALA A 130 21.23 -17.39 -2.33
C ALA A 130 21.26 -18.82 -1.76
N THR A 131 22.20 -19.10 -0.85
CA THR A 131 22.30 -20.40 -0.18
C THR A 131 21.12 -20.63 0.78
N GLN A 132 20.73 -19.61 1.55
CA GLN A 132 19.56 -19.69 2.43
C GLN A 132 18.27 -19.93 1.64
N LEU A 133 18.07 -19.21 0.52
CA LEU A 133 16.91 -19.41 -0.36
C LEU A 133 16.91 -20.81 -0.97
N LEU A 134 18.07 -21.29 -1.46
CA LEU A 134 18.20 -22.66 -1.97
C LEU A 134 17.90 -23.71 -0.89
N GLN A 135 18.38 -23.50 0.34
CA GLN A 135 18.08 -24.38 1.46
C GLN A 135 16.58 -24.39 1.76
N GLY A 136 15.93 -23.22 1.84
CA GLY A 136 14.49 -23.11 2.07
C GLY A 136 13.68 -23.87 1.02
N VAL A 137 14.00 -23.69 -0.27
CA VAL A 137 13.28 -24.36 -1.37
C VAL A 137 13.55 -25.88 -1.40
N ASN A 138 14.78 -26.30 -1.15
CA ASN A 138 15.19 -27.72 -1.13
C ASN A 138 15.15 -28.35 0.27
N THR A 139 14.42 -27.75 1.22
CA THR A 139 14.41 -28.26 2.59
C THR A 139 14.01 -29.73 2.57
N SER A 140 14.85 -30.55 3.22
CA SER A 140 14.63 -31.98 3.37
C SER A 140 15.08 -32.38 4.77
N ASP A 141 14.47 -31.77 5.78
CA ASP A 141 14.70 -32.10 7.18
C ASP A 141 13.60 -33.04 7.71
N ASP A 142 13.78 -33.49 8.95
CA ASP A 142 12.81 -34.31 9.68
C ASP A 142 11.72 -33.44 10.36
N SER A 143 11.55 -32.19 9.91
CA SER A 143 10.56 -31.26 10.45
C SER A 143 9.12 -31.65 10.06
N SER A 144 8.14 -31.04 10.72
CA SER A 144 6.74 -31.23 10.36
C SER A 144 6.47 -30.74 8.93
N LEU A 145 5.48 -31.34 8.27
CA LEU A 145 5.07 -30.93 6.92
C LEU A 145 4.72 -29.44 6.82
N THR A 146 4.11 -28.90 7.86
CA THR A 146 3.78 -27.47 8.00
C THR A 146 5.03 -26.60 7.98
N SER A 147 6.09 -26.99 8.71
CA SER A 147 7.37 -26.27 8.72
C SER A 147 8.08 -26.37 7.36
N LEU A 148 7.99 -27.53 6.71
CA LEU A 148 8.57 -27.73 5.39
C LEU A 148 7.88 -26.84 4.34
N MET A 149 6.55 -26.78 4.38
CA MET A 149 5.75 -25.92 3.51
C MET A 149 6.05 -24.44 3.73
N ASP A 150 6.12 -24.02 4.99
CA ASP A 150 6.43 -22.65 5.39
C ASP A 150 7.78 -22.19 4.81
N ASN A 151 8.84 -22.96 5.05
CA ASN A 151 10.19 -22.66 4.54
C ASN A 151 10.25 -22.58 2.99
N TYR A 152 9.58 -23.49 2.31
CA TYR A 152 9.54 -23.51 0.85
C TYR A 152 8.79 -22.32 0.27
N MET A 153 7.58 -22.05 0.78
CA MET A 153 6.73 -20.97 0.28
C MET A 153 7.32 -19.60 0.61
N ASP A 154 7.95 -19.45 1.78
CA ASP A 154 8.70 -18.24 2.15
C ASP A 154 9.85 -17.98 1.20
N ALA A 155 10.67 -19.00 0.91
CA ALA A 155 11.78 -18.86 0.00
C ALA A 155 11.33 -18.51 -1.43
N GLN A 156 10.24 -19.12 -1.93
CA GLN A 156 9.66 -18.78 -3.24
C GLN A 156 9.13 -17.34 -3.28
N CYS A 157 8.38 -16.91 -2.26
CA CYS A 157 7.88 -15.54 -2.18
C CYS A 157 9.02 -14.53 -2.11
N THR A 158 10.04 -14.80 -1.29
CA THR A 158 11.20 -13.94 -1.11
C THR A 158 12.01 -13.81 -2.41
N CYS A 159 12.18 -14.89 -3.18
CA CYS A 159 12.81 -14.80 -4.50
C CYS A 159 12.05 -13.82 -5.43
N THR A 160 10.72 -13.92 -5.45
CA THR A 160 9.86 -13.06 -6.27
C THR A 160 9.92 -11.59 -5.84
N GLU A 161 9.93 -11.34 -4.53
CA GLU A 161 10.06 -10.00 -3.95
C GLU A 161 11.43 -9.38 -4.25
N MET A 162 12.51 -10.16 -4.16
CA MET A 162 13.87 -9.70 -4.49
C MET A 162 14.01 -9.37 -5.98
N MET A 163 13.47 -10.21 -6.87
CA MET A 163 13.42 -9.89 -8.31
C MET A 163 12.73 -8.54 -8.55
N GLY A 164 11.58 -8.30 -7.92
CA GLY A 164 10.85 -7.03 -8.04
C GLY A 164 11.69 -5.82 -7.60
N ARG A 165 12.43 -5.95 -6.49
CA ARG A 165 13.35 -4.89 -6.02
C ARG A 165 14.51 -4.64 -6.98
N ILE A 166 15.10 -5.71 -7.54
CA ILE A 166 16.18 -5.58 -8.53
C ILE A 166 15.65 -4.89 -9.79
N LEU A 167 14.43 -5.21 -10.25
CA LEU A 167 13.85 -4.55 -11.42
C LEU A 167 13.67 -3.04 -11.23
N MET A 168 13.46 -2.54 -10.00
CA MET A 168 13.39 -1.10 -9.74
C MET A 168 14.69 -0.35 -10.08
N TYR A 169 15.84 -1.04 -10.02
CA TYR A 169 17.15 -0.49 -10.38
C TYR A 169 17.30 -0.29 -11.90
N ILE A 170 16.60 -1.10 -12.69
CA ILE A 170 16.78 -1.18 -14.14
C ILE A 170 16.02 -0.05 -14.83
N ASP A 171 16.76 0.81 -15.50
CA ASP A 171 16.26 1.87 -16.40
C ASP A 171 16.98 1.90 -17.76
N THR A 172 18.05 1.12 -17.90
CA THR A 172 18.99 1.11 -19.02
C THR A 172 19.49 -0.31 -19.29
N GLN A 173 20.04 -0.56 -20.47
CA GLN A 173 20.60 -1.87 -20.84
C GLN A 173 21.82 -2.24 -19.99
N GLU A 174 22.69 -1.28 -19.71
CA GLU A 174 23.88 -1.49 -18.89
C GLU A 174 23.54 -2.02 -17.49
N LYS A 175 22.52 -1.42 -16.85
CA LYS A 175 22.05 -1.90 -15.54
C LYS A 175 21.34 -3.25 -15.61
N LEU A 176 20.65 -3.56 -16.71
CA LEU A 176 20.09 -4.89 -16.93
C LEU A 176 21.20 -5.93 -17.01
N ASP A 177 22.25 -5.66 -17.80
CA ASP A 177 23.37 -6.58 -17.97
C ASP A 177 24.12 -6.82 -16.65
N GLU A 178 24.22 -5.80 -15.78
CA GLU A 178 24.83 -5.92 -14.44
C GLU A 178 24.07 -6.89 -13.52
N VAL A 179 22.74 -6.89 -13.57
CA VAL A 179 21.90 -7.67 -12.63
C VAL A 179 21.27 -8.92 -13.25
N LEU A 180 21.53 -9.18 -14.52
CA LEU A 180 20.89 -10.27 -15.27
C LEU A 180 21.19 -11.64 -14.66
N GLU A 181 22.42 -11.85 -14.20
CA GLU A 181 22.85 -13.10 -13.57
C GLU A 181 22.13 -13.32 -12.23
N ASP A 182 22.01 -12.26 -11.41
CA ASP A 182 21.28 -12.29 -10.13
C ASP A 182 19.80 -12.65 -10.36
N LEU A 183 19.17 -12.05 -11.37
CA LEU A 183 17.78 -12.33 -11.76
C LEU A 183 17.61 -13.77 -12.28
N LYS A 184 18.55 -14.26 -13.08
CA LYS A 184 18.54 -15.66 -13.57
C LYS A 184 18.65 -16.63 -12.40
N ARG A 185 19.54 -16.37 -11.45
CA ARG A 185 19.73 -17.22 -10.27
C ARG A 185 18.49 -17.23 -9.39
N LEU A 186 17.90 -16.06 -9.09
CA LEU A 186 16.64 -15.98 -8.33
C LEU A 186 15.48 -16.67 -9.05
N SER A 187 15.38 -16.49 -10.36
CA SER A 187 14.38 -17.17 -11.18
C SER A 187 14.54 -18.68 -11.13
N GLN A 188 15.77 -19.20 -11.18
CA GLN A 188 16.01 -20.64 -11.08
C GLN A 188 15.58 -21.16 -9.71
N ILE A 189 15.97 -20.48 -8.63
CA ILE A 189 15.61 -20.87 -7.26
C ILE A 189 14.09 -20.88 -7.07
N ALA A 190 13.40 -19.83 -7.51
CA ALA A 190 11.96 -19.70 -7.40
C ALA A 190 11.18 -20.83 -8.11
N LEU A 191 11.76 -21.42 -9.16
CA LEU A 191 11.12 -22.47 -9.96
C LEU A 191 11.47 -23.89 -9.52
N ILE A 192 12.42 -24.04 -8.59
CA ILE A 192 12.71 -25.36 -8.01
C ILE A 192 11.45 -25.85 -7.29
N GLN A 193 11.06 -27.08 -7.60
CA GLN A 193 9.93 -27.74 -6.98
C GLN A 193 10.42 -28.60 -5.82
N ASN A 194 9.71 -28.56 -4.68
CA ASN A 194 9.96 -29.49 -3.58
C ASN A 194 9.07 -30.75 -3.75
N PRO A 195 9.65 -31.95 -3.96
CA PRO A 195 8.89 -33.17 -4.20
C PRO A 195 7.97 -33.57 -3.05
N ARG A 196 8.37 -33.29 -1.80
CA ARG A 196 7.56 -33.60 -0.61
C ARG A 196 6.32 -32.74 -0.53
N ILE A 197 6.44 -31.46 -0.91
CA ILE A 197 5.30 -30.53 -0.99
C ILE A 197 4.39 -30.88 -2.17
N ASN A 198 4.97 -31.23 -3.33
CA ASN A 198 4.20 -31.66 -4.49
C ASN A 198 3.43 -32.98 -4.26
N ALA A 199 3.93 -33.86 -3.39
CA ALA A 199 3.27 -35.11 -3.04
C ALA A 199 2.06 -34.90 -2.11
N ILE A 200 1.84 -33.69 -1.58
CA ILE A 200 0.66 -33.37 -0.80
C ILE A 200 -0.55 -33.36 -1.74
N ASP A 201 -1.50 -34.24 -1.47
CA ASP A 201 -2.83 -34.15 -2.07
C ASP A 201 -3.49 -32.86 -1.56
N ARG A 202 -3.53 -31.83 -2.42
CA ARG A 202 -4.17 -30.53 -2.12
C ARG A 202 -5.66 -30.66 -1.76
N ASN A 203 -6.25 -31.86 -1.92
CA ASN A 203 -7.62 -32.17 -1.56
C ASN A 203 -7.76 -32.78 -0.15
N ARG A 204 -6.66 -33.01 0.56
CA ARG A 204 -6.70 -33.46 1.95
C ARG A 204 -6.92 -32.25 2.86
N ALA A 205 -8.06 -32.22 3.55
CA ALA A 205 -8.46 -31.12 4.43
C ALA A 205 -7.65 -31.10 5.74
N ASP A 206 -6.38 -30.74 5.67
CA ASP A 206 -5.57 -30.38 6.83
C ASP A 206 -5.63 -28.85 7.02
N MET A 207 -6.29 -28.40 8.08
CA MET A 207 -6.52 -26.98 8.33
C MET A 207 -5.23 -26.19 8.54
N GLU A 208 -4.18 -26.80 9.09
CA GLU A 208 -2.89 -26.13 9.30
C GLU A 208 -2.18 -25.89 7.98
N ILE A 209 -2.17 -26.90 7.10
CA ILE A 209 -1.59 -26.79 5.75
C ILE A 209 -2.38 -25.77 4.92
N MET A 210 -3.71 -25.78 5.00
CA MET A 210 -4.55 -24.79 4.31
C MET A 210 -4.28 -23.36 4.80
N SER A 211 -4.05 -23.17 6.11
CA SER A 211 -3.71 -21.85 6.67
C SER A 211 -2.40 -21.32 6.10
N VAL A 212 -1.34 -22.15 6.09
CA VAL A 212 -0.04 -21.78 5.51
C VAL A 212 -0.19 -21.46 4.02
N MET A 213 -0.90 -22.32 3.27
CA MET A 213 -1.12 -22.08 1.84
C MET A 213 -1.85 -20.77 1.55
N GLU A 214 -2.89 -20.42 2.31
CA GLU A 214 -3.65 -19.19 2.08
C GLU A 214 -2.86 -17.92 2.46
N GLU A 215 -2.05 -18.00 3.53
CA GLU A 215 -1.12 -16.92 3.91
C GLU A 215 -0.16 -16.60 2.77
N TYR A 216 0.54 -17.61 2.26
CA TYR A 216 1.53 -17.40 1.19
C TYR A 216 0.89 -17.13 -0.16
N LYS A 217 -0.31 -17.63 -0.45
CA LYS A 217 -1.03 -17.27 -1.67
C LYS A 217 -1.29 -15.77 -1.76
N SER A 218 -1.68 -15.14 -0.65
CA SER A 218 -1.88 -13.67 -0.60
C SER A 218 -0.57 -12.92 -0.81
N ARG A 219 0.51 -13.37 -0.16
CA ARG A 219 1.85 -12.77 -0.31
C ARG A 219 2.39 -12.93 -1.72
N GLN A 220 2.28 -14.13 -2.29
CA GLN A 220 2.69 -14.47 -3.64
C GLN A 220 1.94 -13.63 -4.67
N ALA A 221 0.61 -13.51 -4.55
CA ALA A 221 -0.18 -12.63 -5.42
C ALA A 221 0.27 -11.16 -5.33
N GLY A 222 0.55 -10.68 -4.13
CA GLY A 222 1.09 -9.33 -3.92
C GLY A 222 2.48 -9.13 -4.53
N ALA A 223 3.37 -10.12 -4.40
CA ALA A 223 4.70 -10.11 -4.96
C ALA A 223 4.66 -10.13 -6.50
N HIS A 224 3.83 -11.00 -7.10
CA HIS A 224 3.63 -11.05 -8.55
C HIS A 224 3.06 -9.74 -9.09
N SER A 225 2.05 -9.15 -8.45
CA SER A 225 1.49 -7.86 -8.89
C SER A 225 2.54 -6.74 -8.87
N LYS A 226 3.43 -6.72 -7.86
CA LYS A 226 4.54 -5.75 -7.81
C LYS A 226 5.56 -6.01 -8.91
N LEU A 227 5.95 -7.28 -9.10
CA LEU A 227 6.88 -7.68 -10.14
C LEU A 227 6.35 -7.30 -11.53
N GLU A 228 5.08 -7.57 -11.81
CA GLU A 228 4.41 -7.20 -13.05
C GLU A 228 4.40 -5.68 -13.28
N LYS A 229 4.09 -4.89 -12.26
CA LYS A 229 4.14 -3.42 -12.35
C LYS A 229 5.52 -2.92 -12.76
N GLU A 230 6.59 -3.52 -12.25
CA GLU A 230 7.96 -3.15 -12.62
C GLU A 230 8.30 -3.58 -14.05
N VAL A 231 7.85 -4.75 -14.50
CA VAL A 231 7.99 -5.17 -15.90
C VAL A 231 7.26 -4.20 -16.84
N ILE A 232 6.03 -3.80 -16.50
CA ILE A 232 5.26 -2.81 -17.27
C ILE A 232 5.95 -1.45 -17.25
N ARG A 233 6.55 -1.03 -16.13
CA ARG A 233 7.35 0.21 -16.04
C ARG A 233 8.52 0.15 -17.01
N ILE A 234 9.30 -0.93 -16.99
CA ILE A 234 10.45 -1.12 -17.89
C ILE A 234 9.98 -1.14 -19.34
N GLN A 235 8.86 -1.80 -19.66
CA GLN A 235 8.29 -1.81 -21.00
C GLN A 235 7.94 -0.41 -21.52
N LYS A 236 7.43 0.47 -20.65
CA LYS A 236 7.14 1.88 -21.00
C LYS A 236 8.41 2.71 -21.23
N ILE A 237 9.50 2.39 -20.54
CA ILE A 237 10.80 3.08 -20.70
C ILE A 237 11.48 2.60 -21.97
N ASN A 238 11.61 1.28 -22.13
CA ASN A 238 12.23 0.65 -23.28
C ASN A 238 11.64 -0.76 -23.50
N PRO A 239 10.87 -0.97 -24.57
CA PRO A 239 10.26 -2.27 -24.85
C PRO A 239 11.30 -3.37 -25.14
N GLY A 240 12.48 -3.00 -25.65
CA GLY A 240 13.58 -3.95 -25.86
C GLY A 240 14.14 -4.54 -24.56
N LEU A 241 14.19 -3.73 -23.49
CA LEU A 241 14.61 -4.21 -22.16
C LEU A 241 13.61 -5.20 -21.58
N ALA A 242 12.32 -4.90 -21.69
CA ALA A 242 11.27 -5.78 -21.20
C ALA A 242 11.26 -7.12 -21.95
N ASN A 243 11.46 -7.12 -23.27
CA ASN A 243 11.58 -8.34 -24.05
C ASN A 243 12.81 -9.15 -23.63
N SER A 244 13.97 -8.50 -23.47
CA SER A 244 15.19 -9.18 -22.99
C SER A 244 14.99 -9.83 -21.62
N LEU A 245 14.31 -9.16 -20.69
CA LEU A 245 13.94 -9.71 -19.39
C LEU A 245 13.04 -10.94 -19.52
N LYS A 246 12.00 -10.88 -20.35
CA LYS A 246 11.09 -12.00 -20.60
C LYS A 246 11.80 -13.21 -21.20
N ASP A 247 12.71 -12.98 -22.14
CA ASP A 247 13.45 -14.02 -22.85
C ASP A 247 14.52 -14.68 -21.98
N ASN A 248 15.12 -13.93 -21.05
CA ASN A 248 16.27 -14.38 -20.25
C ASN A 248 15.94 -14.80 -18.82
N VAL A 249 14.81 -14.35 -18.26
CA VAL A 249 14.42 -14.61 -16.87
C VAL A 249 13.10 -15.38 -16.88
N ALA A 250 13.19 -16.70 -16.74
CA ALA A 250 12.06 -17.62 -16.91
C ALA A 250 10.85 -17.28 -16.03
N ALA A 251 11.08 -16.88 -14.77
CA ALA A 251 10.02 -16.46 -13.85
C ALA A 251 9.27 -15.21 -14.33
N ILE A 252 9.95 -14.31 -15.06
CA ILE A 252 9.33 -13.12 -15.67
C ILE A 252 8.59 -13.52 -16.96
N GLY A 253 9.19 -14.36 -17.80
CA GLY A 253 8.52 -14.88 -19.01
C GLY A 253 7.23 -15.64 -18.70
N MET A 254 7.16 -16.28 -17.53
CA MET A 254 5.95 -16.96 -17.06
C MET A 254 4.87 -16.03 -16.49
N LEU A 255 5.16 -14.74 -16.24
CA LEU A 255 4.13 -13.80 -15.77
C LEU A 255 3.01 -13.60 -16.81
N ASP A 256 3.35 -13.64 -18.10
CA ASP A 256 2.37 -13.53 -19.19
C ASP A 256 1.39 -14.72 -19.19
N MET A 257 1.73 -15.85 -18.56
CA MET A 257 0.83 -17.02 -18.44
C MET A 257 -0.32 -16.81 -17.45
N PHE A 258 -0.24 -15.80 -16.57
CA PHE A 258 -1.29 -15.49 -15.60
C PHE A 258 -2.27 -14.40 -16.09
N GLN A 259 -2.12 -13.92 -17.33
CA GLN A 259 -2.93 -12.84 -17.91
C GLN A 259 -4.14 -13.32 -18.74
N ASN A 260 -4.43 -14.63 -18.77
CA ASN A 260 -5.58 -15.21 -19.49
C ASN A 260 -6.59 -15.89 -18.57
#